data_AF-A0A4W3GC73-F1
#
_entry.id   AF-A0A4W3GC73-F1
#
_cell.length_a   1.000
_cell.length_b   1.000
_cell.length_c   1.000
_cell.angle_alpha   90.00
_cell.angle_beta   90.00
_cell.angle_gamma   90.00
#
_symmetry.space_group_name_H-M   'P 1'
#
loop_
_entity.id
_entity.type
_entity.pdbx_description
1 polymer ?
#
loop_
_entity_poly.entity_id
_entity_poly.type
_entity_poly.pdbx_seq_one_letter_code
_entity_poly.pdbx_strand_id
1 'polypeptide(L)'
;MKEELIKELVKTGREAETMNEQYCRTISRLEQEAERVRAEGAEAQQQLQELEENQPRDPVEKGKVQEYRRKVNAVHSAVQALTRRKRDTERLVSFSVQSERRILEMESNVRLMRERQAALQRKLKEETDQKRRMECEMQRGKHRVKELEIKQEQQQKILKIKTEEIAAFQRQRRSGSTGSVTSTSTSTSQEEQQKMEEQRRWLDTEMEKVLEQRKALEDLEEELKKRETIVEKKEALLQERSGLESKRQRCSQVSQRPTCVRVAVRVRVAVRVQVAACDCACASGCMLLCVCKWLCVCKWLCV
;
A
#
# COMPACT_ATOMS: atom_id res chain seq x y z
N MET A 1 11.34 -27.38 10.57
CA MET A 1 10.36 -26.62 11.37
C MET A 1 9.44 -25.74 10.51
N LYS A 2 9.81 -24.51 10.10
CA LYS A 2 8.88 -23.62 9.36
C LYS A 2 8.53 -24.13 7.97
N GLU A 3 9.51 -24.67 7.24
CA GLU A 3 9.30 -25.19 5.89
C GLU A 3 8.45 -26.46 5.86
N GLU A 4 8.63 -27.36 6.82
CA GLU A 4 7.81 -28.56 6.99
C GLU A 4 6.36 -28.19 7.31
N LEU A 5 6.15 -27.22 8.21
CA LEU A 5 4.81 -26.71 8.50
C LEU A 5 4.14 -26.13 7.26
N ILE A 6 4.86 -25.37 6.43
CA ILE A 6 4.34 -24.84 5.17
C ILE A 6 3.94 -25.98 4.22
N LYS A 7 4.78 -27.02 4.10
CA LYS A 7 4.49 -28.19 3.25
C LYS A 7 3.23 -28.91 3.73
N GLU A 8 3.10 -29.18 5.03
CA GLU A 8 1.91 -29.83 5.58
C GLU A 8 0.66 -28.96 5.42
N LEU A 9 0.73 -27.64 5.65
CA LEU A 9 -0.40 -26.73 5.44
C LEU A 9 -0.85 -26.69 3.97
N VAL A 10 0.08 -26.65 3.03
CA VAL A 10 -0.24 -26.71 1.59
C VAL A 10 -0.86 -28.06 1.22
N LYS A 11 -0.35 -29.15 1.78
CA LYS A 11 -0.90 -30.49 1.56
C LYS A 11 -2.33 -30.59 2.10
N THR A 12 -2.58 -30.19 3.34
CA THR A 12 -3.92 -30.17 3.94
C THR A 12 -4.88 -29.26 3.16
N GLY A 13 -4.40 -28.11 2.65
CA GLY A 13 -5.20 -27.23 1.80
C GLY A 13 -5.63 -27.92 0.50
N ARG A 14 -4.71 -28.60 -0.20
CA ARG A 14 -5.02 -29.38 -1.41
C ARG A 14 -5.96 -30.54 -1.12
N GLU A 15 -5.75 -31.26 -0.02
CA GLU A 15 -6.63 -32.34 0.41
C GLU A 15 -8.06 -31.82 0.66
N ALA A 16 -8.21 -30.65 1.31
CA ALA A 16 -9.51 -30.01 1.52
C ALA A 16 -10.18 -29.59 0.20
N GLU A 17 -9.44 -29.02 -0.75
CA GLU A 17 -9.94 -28.69 -2.10
C GLU A 17 -10.45 -29.95 -2.83
N THR A 18 -9.65 -31.03 -2.83
CA THR A 18 -10.06 -32.30 -3.47
C THR A 18 -11.28 -32.92 -2.80
N MET A 19 -11.40 -32.82 -1.47
CA MET A 19 -12.58 -33.26 -0.72
C MET A 19 -13.83 -32.47 -1.11
N ASN A 20 -13.72 -31.15 -1.29
CA ASN A 20 -14.83 -30.32 -1.77
C ASN A 20 -15.29 -30.70 -3.18
N GLU A 21 -14.36 -30.96 -4.10
CA GLU A 21 -14.71 -31.50 -5.42
C GLU A 21 -15.45 -32.84 -5.32
N GLN A 22 -14.99 -33.73 -4.43
CA GLN A 22 -15.64 -35.01 -4.18
C GLN A 22 -17.05 -34.85 -3.59
N TYR A 23 -17.28 -33.88 -2.71
CA TYR A 23 -18.62 -33.57 -2.21
C TYR A 23 -19.53 -33.07 -3.32
N CYS A 24 -19.06 -32.16 -4.19
CA CYS A 24 -19.82 -31.71 -5.35
C CYS A 24 -20.20 -32.87 -6.28
N ARG A 25 -19.24 -33.75 -6.62
CA ARG A 25 -19.52 -34.96 -7.41
C ARG A 25 -20.52 -35.88 -6.72
N THR A 26 -20.42 -36.03 -5.40
CA THR A 26 -21.33 -36.87 -4.62
C THR A 26 -22.74 -36.30 -4.60
N ILE A 27 -22.91 -34.98 -4.49
CA ILE A 27 -24.22 -34.31 -4.59
C ILE A 27 -24.84 -34.60 -5.96
N SER A 28 -24.11 -34.37 -7.06
CA SER A 28 -24.62 -34.65 -8.40
C SER A 28 -24.98 -36.13 -8.61
N ARG A 29 -24.19 -37.06 -8.05
CA ARG A 29 -24.52 -38.49 -8.10
C ARG A 29 -25.80 -38.81 -7.34
N LEU A 30 -25.97 -38.27 -6.13
CA LEU A 30 -27.17 -38.47 -5.32
C LEU A 30 -28.42 -37.86 -5.97
N GLU A 31 -28.27 -36.73 -6.66
CA GLU A 31 -29.35 -36.13 -7.45
C GLU A 31 -29.78 -37.03 -8.60
N GLN A 32 -28.84 -37.56 -9.37
CA GLN A 32 -29.12 -38.48 -10.48
C GLN A 32 -29.74 -39.79 -9.99
N GLU A 33 -29.22 -40.35 -8.89
CA GLU A 33 -29.77 -41.56 -8.27
C GLU A 33 -31.20 -41.32 -7.78
N ALA A 34 -31.47 -40.19 -7.13
CA ALA A 34 -32.80 -39.83 -6.71
C ALA A 34 -33.75 -39.60 -7.89
N GLU A 35 -33.27 -39.09 -9.02
CA GLU A 35 -34.05 -38.93 -10.26
C GLU A 35 -34.38 -40.28 -10.89
N ARG A 36 -33.42 -41.21 -10.96
CA ARG A 36 -33.65 -42.57 -11.46
C ARG A 36 -34.69 -43.31 -10.62
N VAL A 37 -34.54 -43.28 -9.29
CA VAL A 37 -35.50 -43.92 -8.37
C VAL A 37 -36.89 -43.25 -8.48
N ARG A 38 -36.96 -41.93 -8.70
CA ARG A 38 -38.23 -41.24 -8.98
C ARG A 38 -38.88 -41.72 -10.29
N ALA A 39 -38.10 -41.91 -11.35
CA ALA A 39 -38.59 -42.39 -12.63
C ALA A 39 -39.13 -43.83 -12.54
N GLU A 40 -38.37 -44.75 -11.95
CA GLU A 40 -38.83 -46.13 -11.66
C GLU A 40 -40.09 -46.13 -10.77
N GLY A 41 -40.15 -45.18 -9.83
CA GLY A 41 -41.33 -44.90 -9.03
C GLY A 41 -42.56 -44.50 -9.83
N ALA A 42 -42.39 -43.62 -10.81
CA ALA A 42 -43.47 -43.16 -11.67
C ALA A 42 -44.00 -44.29 -12.55
N GLU A 43 -43.12 -45.15 -13.06
CA GLU A 43 -43.52 -46.35 -13.82
C GLU A 43 -44.30 -47.34 -12.94
N ALA A 44 -43.83 -47.62 -11.72
CA ALA A 44 -44.54 -48.48 -10.77
C ALA A 44 -45.88 -47.87 -10.32
N GLN A 45 -45.96 -46.53 -10.23
CA GLN A 45 -47.19 -45.80 -9.93
C GLN A 45 -48.20 -45.88 -11.09
N GLN A 46 -47.74 -45.76 -12.33
CA GLN A 46 -48.58 -45.92 -13.53
C GLN A 46 -49.15 -47.33 -13.63
N GLN A 47 -48.33 -48.36 -13.44
CA GLN A 47 -48.78 -49.75 -13.42
C GLN A 47 -49.77 -50.04 -12.28
N LEU A 48 -49.60 -49.38 -11.13
CA LEU A 48 -50.57 -49.46 -10.03
C LEU A 48 -51.92 -48.84 -10.43
N GLN A 49 -51.91 -47.65 -11.04
CA GLN A 49 -53.11 -46.95 -11.49
C GLN A 49 -53.87 -47.75 -12.57
N GLU A 50 -53.18 -48.26 -13.58
CA GLU A 50 -53.78 -49.09 -14.63
C GLU A 50 -54.46 -50.35 -14.05
N LEU A 51 -53.84 -51.01 -13.07
CA LEU A 51 -54.44 -52.17 -12.41
C LEU A 51 -55.63 -51.81 -11.52
N GLU A 52 -55.61 -50.64 -10.87
CA GLU A 52 -56.72 -50.14 -10.06
C GLU A 52 -57.92 -49.73 -10.94
N GLU A 53 -57.68 -49.11 -12.10
CA GLU A 53 -58.70 -48.70 -13.07
C GLU A 53 -59.43 -49.89 -13.72
N ASN A 54 -58.70 -50.98 -13.98
CA ASN A 54 -59.26 -52.20 -14.57
C ASN A 54 -60.13 -53.03 -13.59
N GLN A 55 -60.34 -52.58 -12.35
CA GLN A 55 -61.10 -53.25 -11.29
C GLN A 55 -60.67 -54.71 -11.05
N PRO A 56 -59.65 -54.96 -10.20
CA PRO A 56 -59.10 -56.29 -10.00
C PRO A 56 -60.13 -57.25 -9.39
N ARG A 57 -60.50 -58.30 -10.12
CA ARG A 57 -61.55 -59.27 -9.73
C ARG A 57 -60.97 -60.54 -9.14
N ASP A 58 -59.87 -61.04 -9.69
CA ASP A 58 -59.20 -62.27 -9.24
C ASP A 58 -58.30 -61.99 -8.02
N PRO A 59 -58.23 -62.89 -7.01
CA PRO A 59 -57.21 -62.84 -5.95
C PRO A 59 -55.77 -62.60 -6.45
N VAL A 60 -55.41 -63.09 -7.65
CA VAL A 60 -54.09 -62.86 -8.25
C VAL A 60 -53.86 -61.39 -8.62
N GLU A 61 -54.86 -60.72 -9.21
CA GLU A 61 -54.78 -59.29 -9.57
C GLU A 61 -54.71 -58.40 -8.33
N LYS A 62 -55.48 -58.73 -7.29
CA LYS A 62 -55.41 -58.06 -5.98
C LYS A 62 -54.03 -58.21 -5.35
N GLY A 63 -53.39 -59.37 -5.50
CA GLY A 63 -52.01 -59.60 -5.09
C GLY A 63 -51.02 -58.65 -5.78
N LYS A 64 -51.14 -58.47 -7.10
CA LYS A 64 -50.27 -57.56 -7.89
C LYS A 64 -50.43 -56.10 -7.49
N VAL A 65 -51.68 -55.62 -7.30
CA VAL A 65 -51.95 -54.25 -6.81
C VAL A 65 -51.25 -54.00 -5.47
N GLN A 66 -51.34 -54.96 -4.55
CA GLN A 66 -50.68 -54.82 -3.24
C GLN A 66 -49.15 -54.87 -3.33
N GLU A 67 -48.58 -55.61 -4.29
CA GLU A 67 -47.15 -55.60 -4.58
C GLU A 67 -46.68 -54.23 -5.11
N TYR A 68 -47.37 -53.66 -6.11
CA TYR A 68 -47.04 -52.34 -6.64
C TYR A 68 -47.19 -51.24 -5.58
N ARG A 69 -48.21 -51.31 -4.71
CA ARG A 69 -48.33 -50.41 -3.57
C ARG A 69 -47.13 -50.48 -2.62
N ARG A 70 -46.61 -51.69 -2.37
CA ARG A 70 -45.38 -51.87 -1.58
C ARG A 70 -44.15 -51.30 -2.30
N LYS A 71 -44.03 -51.50 -3.62
CA LYS A 71 -42.95 -50.93 -4.44
C LYS A 71 -42.95 -49.41 -4.40
N VAL A 72 -44.11 -48.78 -4.61
CA VAL A 72 -44.28 -47.31 -4.53
C VAL A 72 -43.87 -46.78 -3.15
N ASN A 73 -44.31 -47.43 -2.06
CA ASN A 73 -43.92 -47.02 -0.70
C ASN A 73 -42.41 -47.18 -0.45
N ALA A 74 -41.79 -48.23 -0.98
CA ALA A 74 -40.35 -48.46 -0.90
C ALA A 74 -39.56 -47.38 -1.67
N VAL A 75 -40.00 -47.05 -2.88
CA VAL A 75 -39.45 -45.95 -3.69
C VAL A 75 -39.55 -44.62 -2.94
N HIS A 76 -40.72 -44.30 -2.37
CA HIS A 76 -40.90 -43.05 -1.62
C HIS A 76 -39.92 -42.95 -0.45
N SER A 77 -39.75 -44.04 0.30
CA SER A 77 -38.79 -44.14 1.40
C SER A 77 -37.33 -43.97 0.92
N ALA A 78 -36.99 -44.57 -0.23
CA ALA A 78 -35.66 -44.45 -0.83
C ALA A 78 -35.35 -43.01 -1.32
N VAL A 79 -36.30 -42.35 -1.99
CA VAL A 79 -36.17 -40.94 -2.40
C VAL A 79 -36.00 -40.04 -1.19
N GLN A 80 -36.73 -40.29 -0.10
CA GLN A 80 -36.59 -39.54 1.14
C GLN A 80 -35.18 -39.72 1.75
N ALA A 81 -34.65 -40.94 1.77
CA ALA A 81 -33.31 -41.23 2.26
C ALA A 81 -32.21 -40.54 1.42
N LEU A 82 -32.31 -40.63 0.08
CA LEU A 82 -31.39 -39.95 -0.84
C LEU A 82 -31.42 -38.43 -0.69
N THR A 83 -32.62 -37.86 -0.51
CA THR A 83 -32.78 -36.41 -0.28
C THR A 83 -32.14 -35.96 1.03
N ARG A 84 -32.28 -36.74 2.11
CA ARG A 84 -31.61 -36.45 3.39
C ARG A 84 -30.08 -36.47 3.22
N ARG A 85 -29.56 -37.52 2.59
CA ARG A 85 -28.12 -37.69 2.35
C ARG A 85 -27.53 -36.59 1.46
N LYS A 86 -28.29 -36.13 0.46
CA LYS A 86 -27.92 -34.95 -0.35
C LYS A 86 -27.83 -33.70 0.53
N ARG A 87 -28.86 -33.41 1.34
CA ARG A 87 -28.88 -32.22 2.23
C ARG A 87 -27.74 -32.23 3.23
N ASP A 88 -27.39 -33.39 3.79
CA ASP A 88 -26.26 -33.50 4.72
C ASP A 88 -24.92 -33.21 4.01
N THR A 89 -24.77 -33.66 2.76
CA THR A 89 -23.58 -33.34 1.94
C THR A 89 -23.53 -31.85 1.57
N GLU A 90 -24.66 -31.24 1.22
CA GLU A 90 -24.76 -29.79 0.97
C GLU A 90 -24.39 -28.96 2.19
N ARG A 91 -24.78 -29.41 3.40
CA ARG A 91 -24.39 -28.78 4.66
C ARG A 91 -22.88 -28.81 4.85
N LEU A 92 -22.21 -29.93 4.56
CA LEU A 92 -20.74 -30.01 4.62
C LEU A 92 -20.08 -29.00 3.69
N VAL A 93 -20.55 -28.87 2.44
CA VAL A 93 -20.04 -27.86 1.50
C VAL A 93 -20.28 -26.44 2.02
N SER A 94 -21.44 -26.18 2.62
CA SER A 94 -21.75 -24.86 3.18
C SER A 94 -20.81 -24.46 4.34
N PHE A 95 -20.44 -25.42 5.20
CA PHE A 95 -19.46 -25.20 6.25
C PHE A 95 -18.06 -24.93 5.68
N SER A 96 -17.66 -25.62 4.60
CA SER A 96 -16.39 -25.31 3.93
C SER A 96 -16.37 -23.89 3.38
N VAL A 97 -17.42 -23.49 2.65
CA VAL A 97 -17.52 -22.13 2.10
C VAL A 97 -17.50 -21.07 3.21
N GLN A 98 -18.13 -21.34 4.35
CA GLN A 98 -18.09 -20.43 5.50
C GLN A 98 -16.68 -20.33 6.11
N SER A 99 -15.95 -21.45 6.21
CA SER A 99 -14.59 -21.46 6.75
C SER A 99 -13.64 -20.69 5.83
N GLU A 100 -13.73 -20.87 4.51
CA GLU A 100 -12.95 -20.15 3.50
C GLU A 100 -13.17 -18.63 3.59
N ARG A 101 -14.42 -18.19 3.74
CA ARG A 101 -14.73 -16.76 3.94
C ARG A 101 -14.05 -16.20 5.18
N ARG A 102 -14.07 -16.95 6.29
CA ARG A 102 -13.44 -16.53 7.55
C ARG A 102 -11.92 -16.48 7.43
N ILE A 103 -11.31 -17.41 6.68
CA ILE A 103 -9.87 -17.39 6.38
C ILE A 103 -9.52 -16.12 5.60
N LEU A 104 -10.24 -15.80 4.52
CA LEU A 104 -10.00 -14.60 3.71
C LEU A 104 -10.13 -13.30 4.51
N GLU A 105 -11.11 -13.23 5.43
CA GLU A 105 -11.27 -12.11 6.34
C GLU A 105 -10.05 -11.96 7.27
N MET A 106 -9.59 -13.06 7.88
CA MET A 106 -8.40 -13.06 8.73
C MET A 106 -7.14 -12.69 7.96
N GLU A 107 -6.97 -13.16 6.72
CA GLU A 107 -5.87 -12.78 5.85
C GLU A 107 -5.88 -11.28 5.51
N SER A 108 -7.06 -10.69 5.30
CA SER A 108 -7.22 -9.25 5.13
C SER A 108 -6.81 -8.48 6.38
N ASN A 109 -7.26 -8.92 7.56
CA ASN A 109 -6.90 -8.30 8.84
C ASN A 109 -5.41 -8.38 9.12
N VAL A 110 -4.76 -9.53 8.85
CA VAL A 110 -3.31 -9.70 8.99
C VAL A 110 -2.56 -8.76 8.05
N ARG A 111 -3.01 -8.60 6.80
CA ARG A 111 -2.42 -7.62 5.87
C ARG A 111 -2.51 -6.19 6.40
N LEU A 112 -3.69 -5.77 6.85
CA LEU A 112 -3.90 -4.43 7.44
C LEU A 112 -3.02 -4.22 8.68
N MET A 113 -2.92 -5.21 9.56
CA MET A 113 -2.05 -5.14 10.74
C MET A 113 -0.57 -4.99 10.35
N ARG A 114 -0.10 -5.70 9.32
CA ARG A 114 1.27 -5.54 8.80
C ARG A 114 1.53 -4.14 8.25
N GLU A 115 0.57 -3.59 7.50
CA GLU A 115 0.67 -2.21 6.99
C GLU A 115 0.73 -1.19 8.13
N ARG A 116 -0.12 -1.33 9.14
CA ARG A 116 -0.09 -0.49 10.35
C ARG A 116 1.24 -0.60 11.09
N GLN A 117 1.74 -1.83 11.27
CA GLN A 117 3.04 -2.07 11.91
C GLN A 117 4.18 -1.41 11.13
N ALA A 118 4.21 -1.55 9.80
CA ALA A 118 5.22 -0.92 8.96
C ALA A 118 5.14 0.62 9.00
N ALA A 119 3.94 1.19 9.09
CA ALA A 119 3.76 2.63 9.26
C ALA A 119 4.30 3.12 10.61
N LEU A 120 4.02 2.41 11.70
CA LEU A 120 4.54 2.74 13.02
C LEU A 120 6.07 2.59 13.09
N GLN A 121 6.63 1.56 12.46
CA GLN A 121 8.09 1.39 12.38
C GLN A 121 8.78 2.52 11.63
N ARG A 122 8.17 3.03 10.54
CA ARG A 122 8.68 4.22 9.83
C ARG A 122 8.68 5.46 10.71
N LYS A 123 7.55 5.75 11.38
CA LYS A 123 7.46 6.87 12.33
C LYS A 123 8.49 6.76 13.45
N LEU A 124 8.66 5.57 14.02
CA LEU A 124 9.66 5.35 15.07
C LEU A 124 11.09 5.66 14.58
N LYS A 125 11.40 5.30 13.33
CA LYS A 125 12.69 5.62 12.72
C LYS A 125 12.85 7.13 12.50
N GLU A 126 11.82 7.81 12.00
CA GLU A 126 11.80 9.27 11.80
C GLU A 126 12.03 10.02 13.12
N GLU A 127 11.33 9.64 14.18
CA GLU A 127 11.49 10.20 15.54
C GLU A 127 12.89 9.94 16.10
N THR A 128 13.44 8.74 15.88
CA THR A 128 14.81 8.41 16.31
C THR A 128 15.85 9.26 15.58
N ASP A 129 15.68 9.47 14.27
CA ASP A 129 16.57 10.30 13.48
C ASP A 129 16.43 11.78 13.85
N GLN A 130 15.22 12.25 14.18
CA GLN A 130 14.99 13.60 14.68
C GLN A 130 15.65 13.83 16.04
N LYS A 131 15.50 12.88 16.98
CA LYS A 131 16.20 12.93 18.26
C LYS A 131 17.72 13.05 18.08
N ARG A 132 18.31 12.25 17.19
CA ARG A 132 19.75 12.31 16.88
C ARG A 132 20.18 13.67 16.35
N ARG A 133 19.39 14.29 15.47
CA ARG A 133 19.66 15.64 14.95
C ARG A 133 19.69 16.67 16.09
N MET A 134 18.66 16.67 16.93
CA MET A 134 18.56 17.57 18.09
C MET A 134 19.72 17.35 19.07
N GLU A 135 20.12 16.10 19.32
CA GLU A 135 21.27 15.79 20.17
C GLU A 135 22.58 16.35 19.61
N CYS A 136 22.81 16.24 18.29
CA CYS A 136 23.97 16.83 17.63
C CYS A 136 23.99 18.36 17.74
N GLU A 137 22.84 19.01 17.52
CA GLU A 137 22.71 20.48 17.67
C GLU A 137 22.94 20.92 19.11
N MET A 138 22.38 20.19 20.08
CA MET A 138 22.60 20.43 21.50
C MET A 138 24.09 20.32 21.86
N GLN A 139 24.81 19.30 21.36
CA GLN A 139 26.25 19.19 21.62
C GLN A 139 27.03 20.34 21.00
N ARG A 140 26.72 20.74 19.76
CA ARG A 140 27.35 21.92 19.14
C ARG A 140 27.10 23.19 19.96
N GLY A 141 25.87 23.39 20.44
CA GLY A 141 25.52 24.48 21.35
C GLY A 141 26.35 24.45 22.62
N LYS A 142 26.47 23.27 23.25
CA LYS A 142 27.30 23.07 24.45
C LYS A 142 28.77 23.42 24.22
N HIS A 143 29.35 23.03 23.08
CA HIS A 143 30.73 23.38 22.73
C HIS A 143 30.90 24.90 22.56
N ARG A 144 29.97 25.56 21.86
CA ARG A 144 30.00 27.02 21.68
C ARG A 144 29.89 27.78 23.00
N VAL A 145 29.04 27.31 23.91
CA VAL A 145 28.92 27.93 25.25
C VAL A 145 30.26 27.85 25.99
N LYS A 146 30.90 26.67 26.02
CA LYS A 146 32.23 26.50 26.65
C LYS A 146 33.29 27.42 26.03
N GLU A 147 33.31 27.56 24.71
CA GLU A 147 34.24 28.49 24.05
C GLU A 147 34.00 29.96 24.45
N LEU A 148 32.73 30.36 24.55
CA LEU A 148 32.36 31.70 24.98
C LEU A 148 32.71 31.94 26.46
N GLU A 149 32.48 30.96 27.33
CA GLU A 149 32.89 31.01 28.75
C GLU A 149 34.40 31.23 28.88
N ILE A 150 35.22 30.47 28.13
CA ILE A 150 36.68 30.64 28.13
C ILE A 150 37.09 32.04 27.65
N LYS A 151 36.47 32.53 26.56
CA LYS A 151 36.74 33.89 26.04
C LYS A 151 36.37 34.97 27.07
N GLN A 152 35.24 34.81 27.75
CA GLN A 152 34.79 35.72 28.80
C GLN A 152 35.75 35.73 30.00
N GLU A 153 36.21 34.57 30.46
CA GLU A 153 37.22 34.46 31.51
C GLU A 153 38.54 35.15 31.13
N GLN A 154 39.01 34.97 29.90
CA GLN A 154 40.21 35.63 29.38
C GLN A 154 40.04 37.16 29.35
N GLN A 155 38.91 37.66 28.85
CA GLN A 155 38.60 39.09 28.87
C GLN A 155 38.57 39.64 30.30
N GLN A 156 37.98 38.93 31.25
CA GLN A 156 37.98 39.33 32.65
C GLN A 156 39.40 39.41 33.24
N LYS A 157 40.29 38.46 32.90
CA LYS A 157 41.70 38.51 33.33
C LYS A 157 42.43 39.73 32.76
N ILE A 158 42.25 40.02 31.48
CA ILE A 158 42.83 41.21 30.82
C ILE A 158 42.32 42.49 31.49
N LEU A 159 41.03 42.58 31.78
CA LEU A 159 40.44 43.75 32.44
C LEU A 159 40.99 43.96 33.86
N LYS A 160 41.20 42.88 34.62
CA LYS A 160 41.84 42.95 35.94
C LYS A 160 43.27 43.51 35.85
N ILE A 161 44.09 42.95 34.95
CA ILE A 161 45.47 43.43 34.72
C ILE A 161 45.47 44.90 34.32
N LYS A 162 44.65 45.30 33.34
CA LYS A 162 44.58 46.70 32.89
C LYS A 162 44.13 47.66 34.00
N THR A 163 43.22 47.21 34.87
CA THR A 163 42.76 48.02 36.01
C THR A 163 43.87 48.19 37.05
N GLU A 164 44.64 47.13 37.32
CA GLU A 164 45.83 47.18 38.19
C GLU A 164 46.92 48.08 37.60
N GLU A 165 47.17 48.00 36.28
CA GLU A 165 48.10 48.88 35.57
C GLU A 165 47.69 50.35 35.63
N ILE A 166 46.41 50.65 35.39
CA ILE A 166 45.88 52.02 35.52
C ILE A 166 46.04 52.51 36.95
N ALA A 167 45.72 51.68 37.95
CA ALA A 167 45.91 52.03 39.35
C ALA A 167 47.40 52.26 39.69
N ALA A 168 48.32 51.44 39.17
CA ALA A 168 49.75 51.59 39.34
C ALA A 168 50.28 52.87 38.68
N PHE A 169 49.86 53.15 37.44
CA PHE A 169 50.23 54.37 36.72
C PHE A 169 49.69 55.63 37.40
N GLN A 170 48.47 55.59 37.92
CA GLN A 170 47.91 56.70 38.72
C GLN A 170 48.70 56.91 40.02
N ARG A 171 49.16 55.85 40.69
CA ARG A 171 50.07 55.97 41.84
C ARG A 171 51.39 56.62 41.43
N GLN A 172 52.03 56.13 40.36
CA GLN A 172 53.29 56.68 39.83
C GLN A 172 53.18 58.16 39.44
N ARG A 173 52.06 58.59 38.84
CA ARG A 173 51.80 60.00 38.55
C ARG A 173 51.65 60.85 39.81
N ARG A 174 51.00 60.33 40.86
CA ARG A 174 50.95 61.02 42.18
C ARG A 174 52.33 61.07 42.85
N SER A 175 53.28 60.22 42.44
CA SER A 175 54.67 60.18 42.90
C SER A 175 55.65 61.07 42.11
N GLY A 176 55.22 61.75 41.04
CA GLY A 176 55.97 62.87 40.42
C GLY A 176 57.23 62.51 39.60
N SER A 177 57.15 61.67 38.57
CA SER A 177 58.25 61.44 37.61
C SER A 177 57.82 61.72 36.16
N THR A 178 58.47 62.70 35.53
CA THR A 178 58.23 63.17 34.15
C THR A 178 59.24 62.53 33.19
N GLY A 179 58.80 61.64 32.32
CA GLY A 179 59.63 61.00 31.29
C GLY A 179 59.07 61.24 29.89
N SER A 180 59.79 62.06 29.12
CA SER A 180 59.57 62.48 27.73
C SER A 180 60.03 61.42 26.72
N VAL A 181 59.31 61.21 25.61
CA VAL A 181 59.79 60.57 24.37
C VAL A 181 58.97 61.16 23.20
N THR A 182 59.40 62.21 22.47
CA THR A 182 60.32 62.33 21.31
C THR A 182 60.05 61.41 20.11
N SER A 183 59.56 62.05 19.04
CA SER A 183 59.30 61.55 17.70
C SER A 183 60.59 61.15 16.96
N THR A 184 60.67 59.90 16.50
CA THR A 184 61.68 59.45 15.53
C THR A 184 61.07 58.30 14.73
N SER A 185 60.28 58.60 13.70
CA SER A 185 59.56 57.58 12.94
C SER A 185 59.27 58.06 11.51
N THR A 186 60.25 57.90 10.62
CA THR A 186 60.04 58.07 9.16
C THR A 186 60.41 56.80 8.38
N SER A 187 61.25 55.91 8.94
CA SER A 187 61.49 54.56 8.40
C SER A 187 60.53 53.50 8.95
N THR A 188 60.01 53.67 10.16
CA THR A 188 59.02 52.76 10.78
C THR A 188 57.65 52.80 10.08
N SER A 189 57.29 53.95 9.49
CA SER A 189 56.00 54.17 8.84
C SER A 189 55.78 53.30 7.59
N GLN A 190 56.85 52.96 6.86
CA GLN A 190 56.76 52.19 5.62
C GLN A 190 56.56 50.68 5.87
N GLU A 191 57.21 50.11 6.89
CA GLU A 191 57.00 48.71 7.31
C GLU A 191 55.62 48.52 7.97
N GLU A 192 55.14 49.51 8.72
CA GLU A 192 53.78 49.51 9.27
C GLU A 192 52.73 49.58 8.15
N GLN A 193 52.97 50.38 7.11
CA GLN A 193 52.11 50.46 5.93
C GLN A 193 52.03 49.11 5.19
N GLN A 194 53.15 48.40 5.02
CA GLN A 194 53.16 47.08 4.37
C GLN A 194 52.38 46.03 5.16
N LYS A 195 52.50 46.02 6.49
CA LYS A 195 51.71 45.11 7.36
C LYS A 195 50.21 45.42 7.28
N MET A 196 49.83 46.69 7.18
CA MET A 196 48.44 47.10 6.99
C MET A 196 47.89 46.65 5.63
N GLU A 197 48.70 46.70 4.57
CA GLU A 197 48.33 46.21 3.24
C GLU A 197 48.18 44.67 3.19
N GLU A 198 49.05 43.93 3.88
CA GLU A 198 48.94 42.47 4.00
C GLU A 198 47.68 42.05 4.76
N GLN A 199 47.38 42.73 5.87
CA GLN A 199 46.14 42.51 6.61
C GLN A 199 44.91 42.84 5.76
N ARG A 200 44.95 43.92 4.99
CA ARG A 200 43.88 44.29 4.06
C ARG A 200 43.66 43.21 2.99
N ARG A 201 44.73 42.69 2.38
CA ARG A 201 44.65 41.60 1.39
C ARG A 201 44.10 40.31 1.99
N TRP A 202 44.47 39.99 3.23
CA TRP A 202 43.93 38.81 3.93
C TRP A 202 42.42 38.97 4.18
N LEU A 203 41.98 40.14 4.62
CA LEU A 203 40.56 40.44 4.81
C LEU A 203 39.78 40.41 3.49
N ASP A 204 40.35 40.96 2.41
CA ASP A 204 39.74 40.91 1.08
C ASP A 204 39.57 39.45 0.60
N THR A 205 40.58 38.61 0.79
CA THR A 205 40.52 37.17 0.44
C THR A 205 39.50 36.42 1.29
N GLU A 206 39.42 36.70 2.59
CA GLU A 206 38.47 36.05 3.47
C GLU A 206 37.03 36.50 3.18
N MET A 207 36.84 37.77 2.81
CA MET A 207 35.57 38.29 2.32
C MET A 207 35.14 37.60 1.03
N GLU A 208 36.04 37.41 0.06
CA GLU A 208 35.75 36.66 -1.17
C GLU A 208 35.32 35.23 -0.89
N LYS A 209 35.99 34.51 0.03
CA LYS A 209 35.56 33.15 0.42
C LYS A 209 34.16 33.13 1.03
N VAL A 210 33.84 34.10 1.88
CA VAL A 210 32.50 34.20 2.49
C VAL A 210 31.45 34.51 1.42
N LEU A 211 31.75 35.37 0.45
CA LEU A 211 30.84 35.67 -0.66
C LEU A 211 30.62 34.43 -1.55
N GLU A 212 31.67 33.66 -1.82
CA GLU A 212 31.55 32.43 -2.61
C GLU A 212 30.74 31.35 -1.88
N GLN A 213 30.96 31.20 -0.56
CA GLN A 213 30.14 30.31 0.27
C GLN A 213 28.67 30.72 0.28
N ARG A 214 28.38 32.03 0.31
CA ARG A 214 27.00 32.54 0.25
C ARG A 214 26.33 32.22 -1.09
N LYS A 215 27.03 32.42 -2.22
CA LYS A 215 26.51 32.05 -3.55
C LYS A 215 26.25 30.55 -3.65
N ALA A 216 27.18 29.72 -3.19
CA ALA A 216 27.00 28.27 -3.19
C ALA A 216 25.80 27.80 -2.35
N LEU A 217 25.52 28.49 -1.22
CA LEU A 217 24.32 28.23 -0.43
C LEU A 217 23.04 28.66 -1.16
N GLU A 218 23.05 29.81 -1.84
CA GLU A 218 21.92 30.30 -2.63
C GLU A 218 21.57 29.33 -3.78
N ASP A 219 22.56 28.81 -4.49
CA ASP A 219 22.36 27.79 -5.54
C ASP A 219 21.72 26.51 -4.98
N LEU A 220 22.18 26.05 -3.82
CA LEU A 220 21.62 24.88 -3.13
C LEU A 220 20.19 25.14 -2.64
N GLU A 221 19.87 26.35 -2.17
CA GLU A 221 18.52 26.75 -1.80
C GLU A 221 17.58 26.75 -3.01
N GLU A 222 18.05 27.22 -4.17
CA GLU A 222 17.27 27.14 -5.41
C GLU A 222 17.03 25.69 -5.86
N GLU A 223 18.05 24.83 -5.78
CA GLU A 223 17.89 23.41 -6.06
C GLU A 223 16.88 22.75 -5.10
N LEU A 224 16.93 23.11 -3.83
CA LEU A 224 15.99 22.60 -2.83
C LEU A 224 14.55 23.02 -3.19
N LYS A 225 14.32 24.31 -3.50
CA LYS A 225 13.01 24.80 -3.97
C LYS A 225 12.53 24.03 -5.20
N LYS A 226 13.41 23.78 -6.18
CA LYS A 226 13.08 22.96 -7.37
C LYS A 226 12.65 21.54 -6.96
N ARG A 227 13.36 20.89 -6.03
CA ARG A 227 12.99 19.55 -5.52
C ARG A 227 11.68 19.56 -4.75
N GLU A 228 11.43 20.57 -3.94
CA GLU A 228 10.17 20.74 -3.20
C GLU A 228 8.98 20.83 -4.14
N THR A 229 9.06 21.63 -5.22
CA THR A 229 7.97 21.69 -6.21
C THR A 229 7.72 20.35 -6.91
N ILE A 230 8.76 19.52 -7.11
CA ILE A 230 8.61 18.17 -7.67
C ILE A 230 7.92 17.24 -6.68
N VAL A 231 8.27 17.34 -5.40
CA VAL A 231 7.64 16.55 -4.33
C VAL A 231 6.17 16.93 -4.20
N GLU A 232 5.83 18.21 -4.18
CA GLU A 232 4.44 18.68 -4.12
C GLU A 232 3.61 18.16 -5.30
N LYS A 233 4.15 18.22 -6.53
CA LYS A 233 3.52 17.62 -7.73
C LYS A 233 3.32 16.11 -7.59
N LYS A 234 4.31 15.39 -7.04
CA LYS A 234 4.19 13.93 -6.81
C LYS A 234 3.13 13.61 -5.77
N GLU A 235 3.05 14.38 -4.69
CA GLU A 235 2.04 14.22 -3.64
C GLU A 235 0.63 14.47 -4.19
N ALA A 236 0.45 15.50 -5.02
CA ALA A 236 -0.81 15.76 -5.72
C ALA A 236 -1.24 14.57 -6.61
N LEU A 237 -0.32 14.01 -7.40
CA LEU A 237 -0.59 12.83 -8.23
C LEU A 237 -0.93 11.59 -7.40
N LEU A 238 -0.27 11.40 -6.25
CA LEU A 238 -0.58 10.30 -5.34
C LEU A 238 -1.98 10.45 -4.72
N GLN A 239 -2.39 11.68 -4.42
CA GLN A 239 -3.72 11.99 -3.90
C GLN A 239 -4.81 11.80 -4.98
N GLU A 240 -4.54 12.17 -6.22
CA GLU A 240 -5.46 11.86 -7.33
C GLU A 240 -5.60 10.35 -7.52
N ARG A 241 -4.49 9.61 -7.50
CA ARG A 241 -4.48 8.15 -7.63
C ARG A 241 -5.30 7.47 -6.52
N SER A 242 -5.14 7.90 -5.27
CA SER A 242 -5.92 7.36 -4.14
C SER A 242 -7.42 7.68 -4.30
N GLY A 243 -7.76 8.86 -4.81
CA GLY A 243 -9.12 9.26 -5.16
C GLY A 243 -9.73 8.39 -6.27
N LEU A 244 -8.98 8.11 -7.34
CA LEU A 244 -9.39 7.23 -8.43
C LEU A 244 -9.55 5.77 -7.97
N GLU A 245 -8.66 5.29 -7.10
CA GLU A 245 -8.77 3.95 -6.51
C GLU A 245 -10.00 3.81 -5.61
N SER A 246 -10.30 4.83 -4.80
CA SER A 246 -11.52 4.89 -4.00
C SER A 246 -12.78 4.88 -4.89
N LYS A 247 -12.78 5.64 -5.99
CA LYS A 247 -13.85 5.60 -7.00
C LYS A 247 -13.96 4.21 -7.65
N ARG A 248 -12.83 3.58 -8.01
CA ARG A 248 -12.77 2.21 -8.56
C ARG A 248 -13.40 1.19 -7.62
N GLN A 249 -13.07 1.25 -6.33
CA GLN A 249 -13.63 0.38 -5.30
C GLN A 249 -15.14 0.57 -5.16
N ARG A 250 -15.62 1.83 -5.12
CA ARG A 250 -17.07 2.12 -5.09
C ARG A 250 -17.79 1.59 -6.33
N CYS A 251 -17.24 1.81 -7.52
CA CYS A 251 -17.81 1.25 -8.75
C CYS A 251 -17.80 -0.29 -8.73
N SER A 252 -16.76 -0.92 -8.19
CA SER A 252 -16.69 -2.38 -8.04
C SER A 252 -17.72 -2.92 -7.04
N GLN A 253 -18.03 -2.17 -5.99
CA GLN A 253 -19.06 -2.50 -5.01
C GLN A 253 -20.47 -2.34 -5.62
N VAL A 254 -20.71 -1.29 -6.41
CA VAL A 254 -21.98 -1.08 -7.13
C VAL A 254 -22.17 -2.09 -8.28
N SER A 255 -21.08 -2.56 -8.90
CA SER A 255 -21.10 -3.55 -9.98
C SER A 255 -21.35 -4.99 -9.49
N GLN A 256 -21.69 -5.23 -8.22
CA GLN A 256 -22.13 -6.55 -7.72
C GLN A 256 -23.49 -7.01 -8.28
N ARG A 257 -24.12 -6.25 -9.19
CA ARG A 257 -25.25 -6.74 -10.02
C ARG A 257 -24.73 -7.53 -11.24
N PRO A 258 -25.18 -8.79 -11.44
CA PRO A 258 -24.62 -9.73 -12.42
C PRO A 258 -24.81 -9.33 -13.90
N THR A 259 -25.59 -8.29 -14.18
CA THR A 259 -25.78 -7.74 -15.53
C THR A 259 -24.70 -6.71 -15.90
N CYS A 260 -24.19 -5.94 -14.93
CA CYS A 260 -23.26 -4.84 -15.17
C CYS A 260 -21.81 -5.33 -15.39
N VAL A 261 -21.36 -6.36 -14.67
CA VAL A 261 -20.01 -6.94 -14.82
C VAL A 261 -19.79 -7.53 -16.21
N ARG A 262 -20.80 -8.20 -16.77
CA ARG A 262 -20.72 -8.80 -18.12
C ARG A 262 -20.62 -7.75 -19.21
N VAL A 263 -21.33 -6.64 -19.07
CA VAL A 263 -21.25 -5.50 -20.00
C VAL A 263 -19.89 -4.79 -19.87
N ALA A 264 -19.43 -4.53 -18.64
CA ALA A 264 -18.14 -3.87 -18.43
C ALA A 264 -16.94 -4.69 -18.92
N VAL A 265 -16.93 -6.01 -18.72
CA VAL A 265 -15.88 -6.91 -19.23
C VAL A 265 -15.95 -7.02 -20.75
N ARG A 266 -17.14 -7.13 -21.35
CA ARG A 266 -17.32 -7.16 -22.81
C ARG A 266 -16.86 -5.85 -23.47
N VAL A 267 -17.19 -4.70 -22.90
CA VAL A 267 -16.73 -3.40 -23.39
C VAL A 267 -15.21 -3.26 -23.26
N ARG A 268 -14.61 -3.71 -22.15
CA ARG A 268 -13.15 -3.64 -21.94
C ARG A 268 -12.37 -4.53 -22.91
N VAL A 269 -12.90 -5.72 -23.21
CA VAL A 269 -12.33 -6.63 -24.23
C VAL A 269 -12.54 -6.07 -25.63
N ALA A 270 -13.73 -5.55 -25.94
CA ALA A 270 -14.02 -4.95 -27.24
C ALA A 270 -13.11 -3.74 -27.52
N VAL A 271 -12.92 -2.84 -26.55
CA VAL A 271 -12.02 -1.68 -26.68
C VAL A 271 -10.56 -2.12 -26.89
N ARG A 272 -10.08 -3.15 -26.18
CA ARG A 272 -8.72 -3.68 -26.37
C ARG A 272 -8.52 -4.31 -27.75
N VAL A 273 -9.49 -5.08 -28.23
CA VAL A 273 -9.45 -5.68 -29.58
C VAL A 273 -9.53 -4.59 -30.65
N GLN A 274 -10.32 -3.53 -30.43
CA GLN A 274 -10.44 -2.42 -31.37
C GLN A 274 -9.15 -1.58 -31.45
N VAL A 275 -8.50 -1.30 -30.32
CA VAL A 275 -7.22 -0.56 -30.28
C VAL A 275 -6.12 -1.35 -30.99
N ALA A 276 -6.02 -2.66 -30.74
CA ALA A 276 -5.07 -3.51 -31.44
C ALA A 276 -5.34 -3.60 -32.96
N ALA A 277 -6.61 -3.60 -33.37
CA ALA A 277 -6.99 -3.58 -34.78
C ALA A 277 -6.71 -2.24 -35.47
N CYS A 278 -6.83 -1.11 -34.75
CA CYS A 278 -6.46 0.21 -35.27
C CYS A 278 -4.94 0.37 -35.39
N ASP A 279 -4.16 -0.12 -34.43
CA ASP A 279 -2.69 -0.08 -34.49
C ASP A 279 -2.15 -0.91 -35.67
N CYS A 280 -2.76 -2.07 -35.96
CA CYS A 280 -2.45 -2.86 -37.15
C CYS A 280 -2.84 -2.15 -38.47
N ALA A 281 -3.97 -1.44 -38.52
CA ALA A 281 -4.43 -0.77 -39.73
C ALA A 281 -3.69 0.55 -40.03
N CYS A 282 -3.21 1.25 -39.00
CA CYS A 282 -2.34 2.42 -39.13
C CYS A 282 -0.94 2.04 -39.63
N ALA A 283 -0.41 0.88 -39.22
CA ALA A 283 0.86 0.36 -39.72
C ALA A 283 0.83 -0.04 -41.22
N SER A 284 -0.36 -0.34 -41.78
CA SER A 284 -0.54 -0.73 -43.18
C SER A 284 -1.04 0.41 -44.10
N GLY A 285 -1.03 1.67 -43.66
CA GLY A 285 -1.26 2.84 -44.52
C GLY A 285 -2.72 3.12 -44.94
N CYS A 286 -3.71 2.43 -44.37
CA CYS A 286 -5.12 2.66 -44.71
C CYS A 286 -5.81 3.65 -43.75
N MET A 287 -5.52 4.95 -43.87
CA MET A 287 -6.14 5.98 -43.01
C MET A 287 -7.67 6.12 -43.17
N LEU A 288 -8.23 5.84 -44.35
CA LEU A 288 -9.67 6.01 -44.63
C LEU A 288 -10.57 5.01 -43.87
N LEU A 289 -10.09 3.79 -43.59
CA LEU A 289 -10.85 2.78 -42.84
C LEU A 289 -10.85 3.06 -41.32
N CYS A 290 -9.85 3.78 -40.82
CA CYS A 290 -9.70 4.09 -39.40
C CYS A 290 -10.75 5.13 -38.96
N VAL A 291 -10.99 6.15 -39.79
CA VAL A 291 -11.97 7.23 -39.50
C VAL A 291 -13.41 6.70 -39.46
N CYS A 292 -13.79 5.82 -40.39
CA CYS A 292 -15.15 5.24 -40.41
C CYS A 292 -15.42 4.31 -39.22
N LYS A 293 -14.43 3.55 -38.75
CA LYS A 293 -14.58 2.70 -37.56
C LYS A 293 -14.65 3.52 -36.27
N TRP A 294 -13.94 4.64 -36.19
CA TRP A 294 -13.97 5.52 -35.01
C TRP A 294 -15.33 6.22 -34.84
N LEU A 295 -15.90 6.74 -35.94
CA LEU A 295 -17.24 7.34 -35.95
C LEU A 295 -18.35 6.34 -35.57
N CYS A 296 -18.21 5.08 -35.94
CA CYS A 296 -19.18 4.03 -35.58
C CYS A 296 -19.16 3.70 -34.08
N VAL A 297 -17.98 3.73 -33.45
CA VAL A 297 -17.81 3.49 -32.00
C VAL A 297 -18.33 4.68 -31.18
N CYS A 298 -18.10 5.92 -31.61
CA CYS A 298 -18.67 7.10 -30.95
C CYS A 298 -20.21 7.09 -30.99
N LYS A 299 -20.81 6.57 -32.06
CA LYS A 299 -22.28 6.46 -32.18
C LYS A 299 -22.87 5.35 -31.32
N TRP A 300 -22.07 4.33 -30.98
CA TRP A 300 -22.49 3.21 -30.13
C TRP A 300 -22.29 3.48 -28.63
N LEU A 301 -21.39 4.40 -28.24
CA LEU A 301 -21.19 4.81 -26.84
C LEU A 301 -22.12 5.96 -26.38
N CYS A 302 -22.81 6.65 -27.29
CA CYS A 302 -23.71 7.77 -26.99
C CYS A 302 -25.20 7.40 -26.84
N VAL A 303 -25.55 6.10 -26.84
CA VAL A 303 -26.90 5.58 -26.56
C VAL A 303 -26.84 4.70 -25.32
#